data_AF-A0A955IFE5-F1
#
_entry.id   AF-A0A955IFE5-F1
#
_cell.length_a   1.000
_cell.length_b   1.000
_cell.length_c   1.000
_cell.angle_alpha   90.00
_cell.angle_beta   90.00
_cell.angle_gamma   90.00
#
_symmetry.space_group_name_H-M   'P 1'
#
loop_
_entity.id
_entity.type
_entity.pdbx_description
1 polymer ?
#
loop_
_entity_poly.entity_id
_entity_poly.type
_entity_poly.pdbx_seq_one_letter_code
_entity_poly.pdbx_strand_id
1 'polypeptide(L)'
;MRSVRTLVLLTVAVVLGGCSPSFKGVWVADALNGKPIPDDGVATMTINNDGSFLYTVTNSKDEVVSGASGTWDKDSSNAIRIFKRTGDGPDRASGTVSGNKLMIVADGWAGTFARK
;
A
#
# COMPACT_ATOMS: atom_id res chain seq x y z
N MET A 1 27.12 -50.26 3.45
CA MET A 1 26.84 -48.88 3.93
C MET A 1 26.60 -47.99 2.72
N ARG A 2 25.35 -47.61 2.42
CA ARG A 2 25.01 -46.73 1.29
C ARG A 2 24.83 -45.31 1.82
N SER A 3 25.74 -44.42 1.44
CA SER A 3 25.70 -43.00 1.80
C SER A 3 24.52 -42.33 1.07
N VAL A 4 23.47 -41.96 1.81
CA VAL A 4 22.40 -41.09 1.29
C VAL A 4 22.91 -39.66 1.36
N ARG A 5 23.17 -39.03 0.20
CA ARG A 5 23.47 -37.61 0.12
C ARG A 5 22.15 -36.85 0.09
N THR A 6 21.76 -36.27 1.22
CA THR A 6 20.63 -35.34 1.32
C THR A 6 20.93 -34.12 0.46
N LEU A 7 20.21 -33.98 -0.66
CA LEU A 7 20.23 -32.78 -1.49
C LEU A 7 19.41 -31.71 -0.77
N VAL A 8 20.06 -30.81 -0.04
CA VAL A 8 19.41 -29.63 0.53
C VAL A 8 19.20 -28.64 -0.62
N LEU A 9 17.98 -28.59 -1.16
CA LEU A 9 17.58 -27.46 -2.02
C LEU A 9 17.47 -26.22 -1.14
N LEU A 10 18.52 -25.42 -1.11
CA LEU A 10 18.47 -24.06 -0.59
C LEU A 10 17.83 -23.19 -1.68
N THR A 11 16.51 -23.04 -1.65
CA THR A 11 15.82 -22.04 -2.48
C THR A 11 16.20 -20.67 -1.95
N VAL A 12 17.25 -20.07 -2.52
CA VAL A 12 17.52 -18.64 -2.35
C VAL A 12 16.42 -17.90 -3.10
N ALA A 13 15.34 -17.56 -2.41
CA ALA A 13 14.40 -16.58 -2.91
C ALA A 13 15.16 -15.24 -2.94
N VAL A 14 15.59 -14.83 -4.13
CA VAL A 14 15.93 -13.44 -4.38
C VAL A 14 14.63 -12.67 -4.15
N VAL A 15 14.49 -12.08 -2.97
CA VAL A 15 13.39 -11.15 -2.69
C VAL A 15 13.72 -9.90 -3.49
N LEU A 16 13.35 -9.89 -4.76
CA LEU A 16 13.20 -8.66 -5.51
C LEU A 16 12.23 -7.81 -4.68
N GLY A 17 12.69 -6.63 -4.24
CA GLY A 17 11.96 -5.73 -3.35
C GLY A 17 10.54 -5.48 -3.86
N GLY A 18 9.60 -6.23 -3.31
CA GLY A 18 8.22 -6.29 -3.77
C GLY A 18 7.28 -6.18 -2.59
N CYS A 19 6.06 -5.73 -2.88
CA CYS A 19 5.02 -5.57 -1.88
C CYS A 19 4.52 -6.93 -1.39
N SER A 20 4.15 -7.02 -0.11
CA SER A 20 3.47 -8.22 0.40
C SER A 20 2.20 -8.49 -0.43
N PRO A 21 1.92 -9.73 -0.86
CA PRO A 21 0.74 -10.04 -1.68
C PRO A 21 -0.58 -9.57 -1.07
N SER A 22 -0.65 -9.47 0.26
CA SER A 22 -1.83 -8.98 1.00
C SER A 22 -2.17 -7.52 0.70
N PHE A 23 -1.19 -6.68 0.35
CA PHE A 23 -1.41 -5.27 0.04
C PHE A 23 -1.69 -5.02 -1.45
N LYS A 24 -1.22 -5.89 -2.34
CA LYS A 24 -1.49 -5.76 -3.78
C LYS A 24 -2.99 -5.73 -4.06
N GLY A 25 -3.47 -4.70 -4.75
CA GLY A 25 -4.86 -4.59 -5.15
C GLY A 25 -5.33 -3.16 -5.33
N VAL A 26 -6.63 -3.02 -5.59
CA VAL A 26 -7.34 -1.75 -5.61
C VAL A 26 -8.11 -1.62 -4.31
N TRP A 27 -7.94 -0.48 -3.66
CA TRP A 27 -8.51 -0.13 -2.38
C TRP A 27 -9.29 1.15 -2.53
N VAL A 28 -10.49 1.22 -1.96
CA VAL A 28 -11.40 2.36 -2.07
C VAL A 28 -11.87 2.82 -0.70
N ALA A 29 -12.02 4.12 -0.53
CA ALA A 29 -12.61 4.73 0.65
C ALA A 29 -13.52 5.89 0.25
N ASP A 30 -14.66 5.98 0.90
CA ASP A 30 -15.62 7.09 0.87
C ASP A 30 -15.34 8.13 1.96
N ALA A 31 -14.46 7.80 2.91
CA ALA A 31 -14.07 8.65 4.02
C ALA A 31 -12.57 8.57 4.33
N LEU A 32 -11.99 9.70 4.74
CA LEU A 32 -10.62 9.83 5.23
C LEU A 32 -10.64 10.52 6.60
N ASN A 33 -9.81 10.09 7.55
CA ASN A 33 -9.83 10.60 8.94
C ASN A 33 -11.22 10.51 9.61
N GLY A 34 -12.04 9.52 9.22
CA GLY A 34 -13.42 9.38 9.72
C GLY A 34 -14.38 10.47 9.22
N LYS A 35 -13.98 11.27 8.23
CA LYS A 35 -14.82 12.28 7.58
C LYS A 35 -15.11 11.86 6.14
N PRO A 36 -16.35 12.05 5.65
CA PRO A 36 -16.64 11.86 4.24
C PRO A 36 -15.71 12.69 3.37
N ILE A 37 -15.33 12.13 2.22
CA ILE A 37 -14.61 12.89 1.21
C ILE A 37 -15.59 13.95 0.65
N PRO A 38 -15.17 15.23 0.53
CA PRO A 38 -16.02 16.29 0.01
C PRO A 38 -16.58 15.97 -1.37
N ASP A 39 -17.73 16.57 -1.69
CA ASP A 39 -18.41 16.45 -2.97
C ASP A 39 -18.71 14.99 -3.38
N ASP A 40 -19.08 14.14 -2.42
CA ASP A 40 -19.33 12.70 -2.60
C ASP A 40 -18.17 11.97 -3.32
N GLY A 41 -16.95 12.43 -3.04
CA GLY A 41 -15.73 11.93 -3.65
C GLY A 41 -15.34 10.53 -3.17
N VAL A 42 -14.38 9.94 -3.88
CA VAL A 42 -13.83 8.62 -3.54
C VAL A 42 -12.31 8.68 -3.56
N ALA A 43 -11.69 8.09 -2.55
CA ALA A 43 -10.26 7.86 -2.51
C ALA A 43 -9.98 6.45 -3.04
N THR A 44 -9.13 6.36 -4.05
CA THR A 44 -8.69 5.09 -4.64
C THR A 44 -7.20 4.93 -4.44
N MET A 45 -6.78 3.73 -4.10
CA MET A 45 -5.38 3.34 -4.03
C MET A 45 -5.12 2.03 -4.73
N THR A 46 -4.23 2.09 -5.69
CA THR A 46 -3.76 0.93 -6.45
C THR A 46 -2.35 0.61 -5.99
N ILE A 47 -2.15 -0.61 -5.48
CA ILE A 47 -0.85 -1.11 -5.04
C ILE A 47 -0.43 -2.26 -5.96
N ASN A 48 0.71 -2.10 -6.61
CA ASN A 48 1.27 -3.03 -7.57
C ASN A 48 2.15 -4.08 -6.88
N ASN A 49 2.49 -5.13 -7.64
CA ASN A 49 3.29 -6.25 -7.12
C ASN A 49 4.74 -5.86 -6.79
N ASP A 50 5.29 -4.90 -7.54
CA ASP A 50 6.61 -4.30 -7.31
C ASP A 50 6.60 -3.32 -6.12
N GLY A 51 5.46 -3.14 -5.47
CA GLY A 51 5.27 -2.19 -4.39
C GLY A 51 5.13 -0.74 -4.84
N SER A 52 5.12 -0.41 -6.12
CA SER A 52 4.66 0.92 -6.52
C SER A 52 3.18 1.09 -6.17
N PHE A 53 2.78 2.31 -5.80
CA PHE A 53 1.37 2.63 -5.59
C PHE A 53 1.00 3.98 -6.21
N LEU A 54 -0.28 4.10 -6.52
CA LEU A 54 -0.94 5.35 -6.91
C LEU A 54 -2.16 5.54 -6.02
N TYR A 55 -2.26 6.71 -5.41
CA TYR A 55 -3.37 7.17 -4.60
C TYR A 55 -4.00 8.39 -5.27
N THR A 56 -5.32 8.39 -5.42
CA THR A 56 -6.09 9.51 -5.96
C THR A 56 -7.33 9.75 -5.12
N VAL A 57 -7.73 11.01 -5.03
CA VAL A 57 -9.03 11.43 -4.52
C VAL A 57 -9.77 12.09 -5.66
N THR A 58 -10.97 11.62 -5.96
CA THR A 58 -11.87 12.22 -6.94
C THR A 58 -13.02 12.95 -6.25
N ASN A 59 -13.66 13.88 -6.95
CA ASN A 59 -14.97 14.43 -6.57
C ASN A 59 -16.12 13.64 -7.25
N SER A 60 -17.38 14.04 -7.02
CA SER A 60 -18.59 13.47 -7.65
C SER A 60 -18.64 13.53 -9.18
N LYS A 61 -17.75 14.30 -9.81
CA LYS A 61 -17.62 14.38 -11.28
C LYS A 61 -16.48 13.50 -11.81
N ASP A 62 -15.91 12.63 -10.96
CA ASP A 62 -14.74 11.80 -11.23
C ASP A 62 -13.47 12.60 -11.56
N GLU A 63 -13.41 13.89 -11.19
CA GLU A 63 -12.22 14.72 -11.38
C GLU A 63 -11.23 14.50 -10.23
N VAL A 64 -9.95 14.29 -10.54
CA VAL A 64 -8.90 14.12 -9.53
C VAL A 64 -8.59 15.44 -8.85
N VAL A 65 -8.91 15.55 -7.55
CA VAL A 65 -8.69 16.74 -6.72
C VAL A 65 -7.44 16.62 -5.84
N SER A 66 -6.94 15.41 -5.62
CA SER A 66 -5.68 15.17 -4.92
C SER A 66 -5.08 13.83 -5.32
N GLY A 67 -3.77 13.68 -5.17
CA GLY A 67 -3.10 12.41 -5.45
C GLY A 67 -1.71 12.33 -4.83
N ALA A 68 -1.23 11.10 -4.75
CA ALA A 68 0.12 10.76 -4.31
C ALA A 68 0.54 9.46 -5.02
N SER A 69 1.84 9.26 -5.14
CA SER A 69 2.40 8.03 -5.70
C SER A 69 3.71 7.75 -5.03
N GLY A 70 4.08 6.49 -4.87
CA GLY A 70 5.35 6.13 -4.24
C GLY A 70 5.60 4.64 -4.31
N THR A 71 6.51 4.16 -3.47
CA THR A 71 6.90 2.74 -3.42
C THR A 71 6.81 2.18 -2.00
N TRP A 72 6.36 0.94 -1.89
CA TRP A 72 6.28 0.17 -0.68
C TRP A 72 7.60 -0.56 -0.48
N ASP A 73 8.37 -0.16 0.52
CA ASP A 73 9.57 -0.88 0.91
C ASP A 73 9.23 -1.90 2.01
N LYS A 74 9.57 -3.17 1.77
CA LYS A 74 9.26 -4.28 2.67
C LYS A 74 10.32 -4.37 3.78
N ASP A 75 10.44 -3.34 4.60
CA ASP A 75 11.27 -3.42 5.80
C ASP A 75 10.51 -4.19 6.90
N SER A 76 10.45 -5.52 6.75
CA SER A 76 10.23 -6.61 7.74
C SER A 76 9.18 -6.48 8.87
N SER A 77 8.44 -5.38 8.96
CA SER A 77 7.78 -4.92 10.19
C SER A 77 6.32 -4.50 9.99
N ASN A 78 5.69 -4.82 8.85
CA ASN A 78 4.36 -4.31 8.48
C ASN A 78 4.29 -2.77 8.38
N ALA A 79 5.43 -2.07 8.26
CA ALA A 79 5.47 -0.63 8.05
C ALA A 79 5.45 -0.33 6.54
N ILE A 80 4.52 0.53 6.12
CA ILE A 80 4.52 1.17 4.81
C ILE A 80 5.67 2.21 4.81
N ARG A 81 6.11 2.69 3.66
CA ARG A 81 6.79 3.97 3.53
C ARG A 81 6.18 4.68 2.33
N ILE A 82 5.34 5.69 2.53
CA ILE A 82 4.71 6.42 1.42
C ILE A 82 5.68 7.50 0.96
N PHE A 83 6.46 7.25 -0.10
CA PHE A 83 7.33 8.26 -0.66
C PHE A 83 6.52 9.32 -1.44
N LYS A 84 6.24 10.45 -0.78
CA LYS A 84 5.88 11.79 -1.29
C LYS A 84 4.47 12.10 -1.81
N ARG A 85 3.92 13.19 -1.25
CA ARG A 85 3.35 14.34 -2.00
C ARG A 85 4.50 15.12 -2.66
N THR A 86 4.36 15.56 -3.91
CA THR A 86 5.41 16.27 -4.67
C THR A 86 5.97 17.48 -3.87
N GLY A 87 7.30 17.58 -3.67
CA GLY A 87 7.95 18.76 -3.07
C GLY A 87 8.79 18.53 -1.80
N ASP A 88 8.23 17.98 -0.73
CA ASP A 88 8.88 17.91 0.61
C ASP A 88 9.24 16.49 1.05
N GLY A 89 10.49 16.24 1.46
CA GLY A 89 10.96 15.01 2.18
C GLY A 89 10.43 13.63 1.73
N PRO A 90 10.77 12.52 2.37
CA PRO A 90 9.94 11.31 2.29
C PRO A 90 8.93 11.32 3.44
N ASP A 91 7.63 11.40 3.14
CA ASP A 91 6.60 11.20 4.17
C ASP A 91 6.67 9.76 4.69
N ARG A 92 6.51 9.58 6.00
CA ARG A 92 6.42 8.24 6.57
C ARG A 92 4.96 7.92 6.79
N ALA A 93 4.52 6.79 6.26
CA ALA A 93 3.22 6.25 6.56
C ALA A 93 3.37 4.78 6.90
N SER A 94 2.55 4.26 7.79
CA SER A 94 2.45 2.85 8.13
C SER A 94 1.07 2.35 7.76
N GLY A 95 0.86 1.04 7.78
CA GLY A 95 -0.46 0.51 7.51
C GLY A 95 -0.48 -0.99 7.41
N THR A 96 -1.68 -1.51 7.53
CA THR A 96 -1.94 -2.90 7.84
C THR A 96 -3.10 -3.38 6.99
N VAL A 97 -2.99 -4.60 6.48
CA VAL A 97 -4.10 -5.30 5.84
C VAL A 97 -4.65 -6.36 6.78
N SER A 98 -5.96 -6.33 6.96
CA SER A 98 -6.73 -7.38 7.64
C SER A 98 -7.91 -7.77 6.75
N GLY A 99 -7.77 -8.87 6.00
CA GLY A 99 -8.75 -9.32 5.01
C GLY A 99 -9.00 -8.25 3.94
N ASN A 100 -10.25 -7.79 3.81
CA ASN A 100 -10.65 -6.77 2.84
C ASN A 100 -10.46 -5.33 3.33
N LYS A 101 -9.77 -5.13 4.44
CA LYS A 101 -9.53 -3.80 5.03
C LYS A 101 -8.05 -3.45 4.97
N LEU A 102 -7.74 -2.29 4.40
CA LEU A 102 -6.44 -1.65 4.45
C LEU A 102 -6.54 -0.41 5.35
N MET A 103 -5.72 -0.34 6.39
CA MET A 103 -5.59 0.85 7.21
C MET A 103 -4.24 1.48 6.94
N ILE A 104 -4.20 2.79 6.73
CA ILE A 104 -2.98 3.57 6.50
C ILE A 104 -2.97 4.73 7.46
N VAL A 105 -1.80 5.02 8.02
CA VAL A 105 -1.54 6.14 8.92
C VAL A 105 -0.26 6.80 8.46
N ALA A 106 -0.34 8.03 7.98
CA ALA A 106 0.78 8.91 7.67
C ALA A 106 0.80 10.12 8.60
N ASP A 107 1.84 10.94 8.51
CA ASP A 107 1.99 12.16 9.29
C ASP A 107 0.76 13.07 9.16
N GLY A 108 -0.09 13.09 10.20
CA GLY A 108 -1.31 13.90 10.27
C GLY A 108 -2.55 13.33 9.56
N TRP A 109 -2.49 12.13 9.00
CA TRP A 109 -3.62 11.51 8.29
C TRP A 109 -3.70 9.99 8.53
N ALA A 110 -4.92 9.48 8.69
CA ALA A 110 -5.25 8.07 8.64
C ALA A 110 -6.41 7.80 7.66
N GLY A 111 -6.30 6.73 6.88
CA GLY A 111 -7.32 6.28 5.93
C GLY A 111 -7.65 4.82 6.17
N THR A 112 -8.93 4.47 6.07
CA THR A 112 -9.38 3.08 6.02
C THR A 112 -9.99 2.84 4.66
N PHE A 113 -9.49 1.82 3.96
CA PHE A 113 -9.94 1.46 2.63
C PHE A 113 -10.49 0.04 2.63
N ALA A 114 -11.53 -0.18 1.85
CA ALA A 114 -12.05 -1.48 1.52
C ALA A 114 -11.43 -1.97 0.20
N ARG A 115 -11.15 -3.27 0.11
CA ARG A 115 -10.72 -3.89 -1.15
C ARG A 115 -11.89 -3.88 -2.14
N LYS A 116 -11.62 -3.47 -3.38
CA LYS A 116 -12.57 -3.52 -4.50
C LYS A 116 -12.55 -4.88 -5.19
#